data_AF-A0A7Z8L7U3-F1
#
_entry.id   AF-A0A7Z8L7U3-F1
#
_cell.length_a   1.000
_cell.length_b   1.000
_cell.length_c   1.000
_cell.angle_alpha   90.00
_cell.angle_beta   90.00
_cell.angle_gamma   90.00
#
_symmetry.space_group_name_H-M   'P 1'
#
loop_
_entity.id
_entity.type
_entity.pdbx_description
1 polymer ?
#
loop_
_entity_poly.entity_id
_entity_poly.type
_entity_poly.pdbx_seq_one_letter_code
_entity_poly.pdbx_strand_id
1 'polypeptide(L)' 'MPEVIFPGPEGRLEGRYHPQTKPDAPIAIVLHPHPQFGGTMNNKVVYNLH' A
#
# COMPACT_ATOMS: atom_id res chain seq x y z
N MET A 1 8.20 8.14 -0.13
CA MET A 1 6.86 7.59 0.17
C MET A 1 6.47 8.06 1.56
N PRO A 2 5.49 8.95 1.69
CA PRO A 2 4.88 9.17 2.99
C PRO A 2 4.10 7.92 3.41
N GLU A 3 4.25 7.57 4.67
CA GLU A 3 3.27 6.76 5.37
C GLU A 3 1.99 7.60 5.51
N VAL A 4 0.87 7.01 5.12
CA VAL A 4 -0.44 7.66 5.16
C VAL A 4 -1.38 6.84 6.03
N ILE A 5 -2.28 7.53 6.71
CA ILE A 5 -3.38 6.92 7.46
C ILE A 5 -4.68 7.42 6.88
N PHE A 6 -5.60 6.51 6.54
CA PHE A 6 -6.91 6.85 5.98
C PHE A 6 -8.02 5.99 6.60
N PRO A 7 -9.29 6.45 6.60
CA PRO A 7 -10.38 5.70 7.22
C PRO A 7 -10.73 4.45 6.40
N GLY A 8 -10.93 3.34 7.10
CA GLY A 8 -11.50 2.10 6.59
C GLY A 8 -12.74 1.69 7.40
N PRO A 9 -13.47 0.64 6.96
CA PRO A 9 -14.72 0.22 7.59
C PRO A 9 -14.60 -0.13 9.07
N GLU A 10 -13.48 -0.75 9.45
CA GLU A 10 -13.20 -1.25 10.82
C GLU A 10 -12.15 -0.40 11.55
N GLY A 11 -11.94 0.86 11.12
CA GLY A 11 -10.99 1.78 11.73
C GLY A 11 -9.95 2.32 10.75
N ARG A 12 -8.84 2.84 11.27
CA ARG A 12 -7.80 3.49 10.47
C ARG A 12 -6.93 2.44 9.76
N LEU A 13 -6.67 2.67 8.47
CA LEU A 13 -5.77 1.86 7.65
C LEU A 13 -4.44 2.60 7.45
N GLU A 14 -3.35 1.89 7.61
CA GLU A 14 -2.01 2.35 7.27
C GLU A 14 -1.71 2.00 5.80
N GLY A 15 -1.12 2.94 5.07
CA GLY A 15 -0.72 2.74 3.69
C GLY A 15 0.53 3.51 3.33
N ARG A 16 1.07 3.22 2.15
CA ARG A 16 2.15 3.97 1.53
C ARG A 16 1.65 4.51 0.21
N TYR A 17 1.81 5.82 0.04
CA TYR A 17 1.36 6.51 -1.16
C TYR A 17 2.56 6.96 -1.99
N HIS A 18 2.52 6.67 -3.29
CA HIS A 18 3.50 7.14 -4.25
C HIS A 18 2.79 7.95 -5.34
N PRO A 19 2.73 9.28 -5.21
CA PRO A 19 2.13 10.12 -6.24
C PRO A 19 2.99 10.12 -7.50
N GLN A 20 2.35 10.01 -8.66
CA GLN A 20 2.99 10.22 -9.95
C GLN A 20 2.90 11.68 -10.37
N THR A 21 3.91 12.18 -11.10
CA THR A 21 3.96 13.58 -11.54
C THR A 21 3.06 13.87 -12.74
N LYS A 22 2.74 12.84 -13.53
CA LYS A 22 1.88 12.95 -14.70
C LYS A 22 0.40 13.05 -14.28
N PRO A 23 -0.35 14.07 -14.74
CA PRO A 23 -1.80 14.11 -14.58
C PRO A 23 -2.45 12.86 -15.17
N ASP A 24 -3.50 12.35 -14.52
CA ASP A 24 -4.24 11.15 -14.93
C ASP A 24 -3.38 9.88 -15.09
N ALA A 25 -2.26 9.79 -14.36
CA ALA A 25 -1.50 8.55 -14.27
C ALA A 25 -2.39 7.42 -13.71
N PRO A 26 -2.26 6.18 -14.23
CA PRO A 26 -3.06 5.05 -13.77
C PRO A 26 -2.77 4.74 -12.30
N ILE A 27 -3.82 4.30 -11.60
CA ILE A 27 -3.73 3.89 -10.19
C ILE A 27 -3.44 2.40 -10.11
N ALA A 28 -2.50 2.03 -9.25
CA ALA A 28 -2.25 0.65 -8.86
C ALA A 28 -2.47 0.50 -7.35
N ILE A 29 -3.06 -0.63 -6.95
CA ILE A 29 -3.20 -1.03 -5.55
C ILE A 29 -2.43 -2.33 -5.38
N VAL A 30 -1.47 -2.35 -4.45
CA VAL A 30 -0.69 -3.54 -4.13
C VAL A 30 -1.13 -4.06 -2.77
N LEU A 31 -1.55 -5.33 -2.74
CA LEU A 31 -2.00 -6.01 -1.53
C LEU A 31 -0.93 -6.95 -1.02
N HIS A 32 -0.83 -7.08 0.30
CA HIS A 32 0.15 -7.97 0.93
C HIS A 32 -0.35 -9.41 1.04
N PRO A 33 0.57 -10.39 1.20
CA PRO A 33 0.21 -11.78 1.49
C PRO A 33 -0.60 -11.93 2.78
N HIS A 34 -1.16 -13.13 3.00
CA HIS A 34 -1.99 -13.39 4.17
C HIS A 34 -1.21 -13.18 5.50
N PRO A 35 -1.79 -12.50 6.50
CA PRO A 35 -1.09 -12.13 7.74
C PRO A 35 -0.68 -13.33 8.62
N GLN A 36 -1.41 -14.46 8.57
CA GLN A 36 -0.99 -15.69 9.28
C GLN A 36 0.36 -16.25 8.80
N PHE A 37 0.83 -15.86 7.61
CA PHE A 37 2.15 -16.21 7.09
C PHE A 37 3.14 -15.03 7.17
N GLY A 38 2.88 -14.05 8.05
CA GLY A 38 3.73 -12.86 8.22
C GLY A 38 3.60 -11.83 7.09
N GLY A 39 2.51 -11.85 6.34
CA GLY A 39 2.24 -10.88 5.27
C GLY A 39 1.99 -9.48 5.81
N THR A 40 2.74 -8.51 5.28
CA THR A 40 2.59 -7.07 5.57
C THR A 40 2.89 -6.27 4.31
N MET A 41 2.52 -4.99 4.29
CA MET A 41 2.88 -4.07 3.21
C MET A 41 4.40 -3.88 3.02
N ASN A 42 5.22 -4.31 3.98
CA ASN A 42 6.68 -4.26 3.92
C ASN A 42 7.32 -5.59 3.49
N ASN A 43 6.52 -6.58 3.12
CA ASN A 43 7.03 -7.86 2.63
C ASN A 43 7.79 -7.66 1.30
N LYS A 44 8.88 -8.42 1.06
CA LYS A 44 9.73 -8.28 -0.13
C LYS A 44 8.96 -8.34 -1.45
N VAL A 45 7.91 -9.16 -1.52
CA VAL A 45 7.06 -9.27 -2.73
C VAL A 45 6.31 -7.97 -3.03
N VAL A 46 5.86 -7.26 -2.00
CA VAL A 46 5.16 -5.98 -2.12
C VAL A 46 6.16 -4.86 -2.41
N TYR A 47 7.32 -4.89 -1.76
CA TYR A 47 8.36 -3.88 -1.92
C TYR A 47 8.98 -3.88 -3.32
N ASN A 48 9.13 -5.04 -3.98
CA ASN A 48 9.73 -5.11 -5.32
C ASN A 48 8.78 -4.75 -6.47
N LEU A 49 7.47 -4.58 -6.20
CA LEU A 49 6.46 -4.12 -7.16
C LEU A 49 6.35 -2.59 -7.19
N HIS A 50 7.09 -1.91 -6.30
CA HIS A 50 7.18 -0.46 -6.17
C HIS A 50 8.29 0.14 -7.04
#